data_AF-A0A7J6PZX0-F1
#
_entry.id   AF-A0A7J6PZX0-F1
#
_cell.length_a   1.000
_cell.length_b   1.000
_cell.length_c   1.000
_cell.angle_alpha   90.00
_cell.angle_beta   90.00
_cell.angle_gamma   90.00
#
_symmetry.space_group_name_H-M   'P 1'
#
loop_
_entity.id
_entity.type
_entity.pdbx_description
1 polymer ?
#
loop_
_entity_poly.entity_id
_entity_poly.type
_entity_poly.pdbx_seq_one_letter_code
_entity_poly.pdbx_strand_id
1 'polypeptide(L)'
;YDPGDEFKSPPTWKGNYKFQVAALAVFPGGIEPNDEQRSLAVYVHLLESRGSNAMDSLTLKIKLLNHKDPAKTITWTSVHAFDEMDQSWGCSTLIPLEDIKKGGLGWLNGQGKIVLRAAVLPSSVGGPNPREIRRRGRASNSASGSPEAVSESSAKRAKPQ
;
A
#
# COMPACT_ATOMS: atom_id res chain seq x y z
N TYR A 1 -16.05 23.87 -1.23
CA TYR A 1 -15.66 22.47 -1.50
C TYR A 1 -16.96 21.76 -1.79
N ASP A 2 -17.21 21.44 -3.05
CA ASP A 2 -18.43 20.74 -3.49
C ASP A 2 -18.24 19.22 -3.31
N PRO A 3 -19.23 18.45 -2.81
CA PRO A 3 -19.06 17.04 -2.45
C PRO A 3 -18.75 16.05 -3.58
N GLY A 4 -18.63 16.50 -4.83
CA GLY A 4 -18.21 15.69 -5.97
C GLY A 4 -16.81 16.04 -6.52
N ASP A 5 -16.14 17.05 -5.98
CA ASP A 5 -14.88 17.54 -6.52
C ASP A 5 -13.69 16.75 -5.95
N GLU A 6 -13.28 15.75 -6.72
CA GLU A 6 -11.98 15.13 -6.61
C GLU A 6 -10.89 16.16 -6.99
N PHE A 7 -10.02 16.50 -6.04
CA PHE A 7 -8.81 17.25 -6.35
C PHE A 7 -7.77 16.32 -6.93
N LYS A 8 -7.14 16.70 -8.05
CA LYS A 8 -5.98 16.02 -8.62
C LYS A 8 -4.78 16.96 -8.68
N SER A 9 -3.64 16.51 -8.17
CA SER A 9 -2.38 17.23 -8.34
C SER A 9 -1.92 17.15 -9.80
N PRO A 10 -1.02 18.05 -10.23
CA PRO A 10 -0.27 17.83 -11.46
C PRO A 10 0.48 16.49 -11.42
N PRO A 11 0.51 15.71 -12.51
CA PRO A 11 1.36 14.54 -12.64
C PRO A 11 2.83 14.90 -12.43
N THR A 12 3.54 14.13 -11.61
CA THR A 12 4.93 14.41 -11.23
C THR A 12 5.78 13.16 -11.35
N TRP A 13 6.96 13.30 -11.97
CA TRP A 13 7.96 12.23 -12.04
C TRP A 13 8.73 12.07 -10.73
N LYS A 14 8.90 10.83 -10.29
CA LYS A 14 9.78 10.40 -9.19
C LYS A 14 10.56 9.17 -9.64
N GLY A 15 11.82 9.38 -9.99
CA GLY A 15 12.63 8.34 -10.63
C GLY A 15 11.98 7.88 -11.93
N ASN A 16 11.73 6.58 -12.04
CA ASN A 16 11.15 5.94 -13.22
C ASN A 16 9.62 5.95 -13.26
N TYR A 17 8.96 6.56 -12.28
CA TYR A 17 7.51 6.50 -12.13
C TYR A 17 6.90 7.90 -12.19
N LYS A 18 5.74 8.00 -12.84
CA LYS A 18 4.93 9.21 -12.91
C LYS A 18 3.71 9.03 -12.04
N PHE A 19 3.58 9.87 -11.02
CA PHE A 19 2.49 9.79 -10.06
C PHE A 19 1.58 11.00 -10.11
N GLN A 20 0.34 10.80 -9.69
CA GLN A 20 -0.63 11.86 -9.43
C GLN A 20 -1.30 11.61 -8.07
N VAL A 21 -1.44 12.65 -7.26
CA VAL A 21 -2.16 12.57 -5.99
C VAL A 21 -3.60 12.99 -6.24
N ALA A 22 -4.54 12.16 -5.79
CA ALA A 22 -5.96 12.49 -5.74
C ALA A 22 -6.41 12.64 -4.28
N ALA A 23 -7.28 13.62 -4.02
CA ALA A 23 -7.90 13.81 -2.72
C ALA A 23 -9.39 14.08 -2.90
N LEU A 24 -10.22 13.36 -2.16
CA LEU A 24 -11.67 13.48 -2.25
C LEU A 24 -12.33 13.22 -0.89
N ALA A 25 -13.52 13.79 -0.71
CA ALA A 25 -14.39 13.45 0.39
C ALA A 25 -15.06 12.10 0.13
N VAL A 26 -14.96 11.16 1.07
CA VAL A 26 -15.61 9.84 0.98
C VAL A 26 -16.43 9.54 2.22
N PHE A 27 -17.43 8.68 2.06
CA PHE A 27 -18.16 8.09 3.18
C PHE A 27 -17.51 6.77 3.58
N PRO A 28 -17.18 6.57 4.87
CA PRO A 28 -16.73 5.26 5.35
C PRO A 28 -17.86 4.25 5.15
N GLY A 29 -17.59 3.15 4.43
CA GLY A 29 -18.52 2.03 4.26
C GLY A 29 -19.60 2.18 3.18
N GLY A 30 -19.60 3.25 2.38
CA GLY A 30 -20.53 3.42 1.25
C GLY A 30 -22.01 3.59 1.63
N ILE A 31 -22.30 3.70 2.93
CA ILE A 31 -23.61 4.07 3.44
C ILE A 31 -23.57 5.59 3.57
N GLU A 32 -24.51 6.30 2.95
CA GLU A 32 -24.69 7.73 3.21
C GLU A 32 -25.66 7.91 4.39
N PRO A 33 -25.15 8.24 5.59
CA PRO A 33 -25.95 9.02 6.52
C PRO A 33 -25.14 10.21 7.05
N ASN A 34 -25.56 11.41 6.64
CA ASN A 34 -25.13 12.73 7.10
C ASN A 34 -23.70 13.16 6.73
N ASP A 35 -23.57 14.44 6.34
CA ASP A 35 -22.31 15.12 5.98
C ASP A 35 -21.21 15.02 7.06
N GLU A 36 -21.59 14.70 8.29
CA GLU A 36 -20.72 14.59 9.47
C GLU A 36 -19.84 13.34 9.47
N GLN A 37 -20.18 12.31 8.69
CA GLN A 37 -19.40 11.06 8.64
C GLN A 37 -18.35 11.05 7.52
N ARG A 38 -18.30 12.08 6.68
CA ARG A 38 -17.35 12.13 5.57
C ARG A 38 -15.91 12.26 6.09
N SER A 39 -15.01 11.56 5.43
CA SER A 39 -13.57 11.65 5.68
C SER A 39 -12.82 12.07 4.43
N LEU A 40 -11.68 12.74 4.63
CA LEU A 40 -10.74 13.00 3.55
C LEU A 40 -10.05 11.68 3.18
N ALA A 41 -10.24 11.22 1.95
CA ALA A 41 -9.44 10.17 1.36
C ALA A 41 -8.35 10.77 0.48
N VAL A 42 -7.19 10.12 0.46
CA VAL A 42 -6.05 10.53 -0.35
C VAL A 42 -5.43 9.31 -0.99
N TYR A 43 -5.31 9.34 -2.32
CA TYR A 43 -4.74 8.27 -3.13
C TYR A 43 -3.56 8.77 -3.96
N VAL A 44 -2.62 7.87 -4.22
CA VAL A 44 -1.51 8.06 -5.14
C VAL A 44 -1.72 7.12 -6.31
N HIS A 45 -1.87 7.69 -7.49
CA HIS A 45 -2.03 6.97 -8.74
C HIS A 45 -0.71 6.88 -9.48
N LEU A 46 -0.32 5.67 -9.88
CA LEU A 46 0.72 5.45 -10.87
C LEU A 46 0.11 5.64 -12.26
N LEU A 47 0.61 6.62 -13.00
CA LEU A 47 0.13 6.93 -14.36
C LEU A 47 1.02 6.32 -15.45
N GLU A 48 2.32 6.25 -15.19
CA GLU A 48 3.31 5.81 -16.15
C GLU A 48 4.54 5.25 -15.42
N SER A 49 5.14 4.18 -15.94
CA SER A 49 6.42 3.67 -15.48
C SER A 49 7.38 3.48 -16.65
N ARG A 50 8.67 3.74 -16.42
CA ARG A 50 9.74 3.56 -17.40
C ARG A 50 10.63 2.39 -16.97
N GLY A 51 10.72 1.35 -17.80
CA GLY A 51 11.49 0.15 -17.52
C GLY A 51 10.61 -1.07 -17.19
N SER A 52 11.21 -2.26 -17.14
CA SER A 52 10.46 -3.53 -17.11
C SER A 52 9.85 -3.93 -15.77
N ASN A 53 10.00 -3.14 -14.71
CA ASN A 53 9.64 -3.54 -13.36
C ASN A 53 8.65 -2.56 -12.73
N ALA A 54 7.38 -2.67 -13.12
CA ALA A 54 6.28 -2.06 -12.37
C ALA A 54 6.24 -2.59 -10.92
N MET A 55 6.78 -3.78 -10.66
CA MET A 55 6.61 -4.51 -9.39
C MET A 55 7.56 -4.13 -8.24
N ASP A 56 8.32 -3.04 -8.34
CA ASP A 56 9.13 -2.61 -7.20
C ASP A 56 8.20 -2.12 -6.09
N SER A 57 8.34 -2.69 -4.89
CA SER A 57 7.60 -2.21 -3.74
C SER A 57 8.09 -0.80 -3.39
N LEU A 58 7.16 0.14 -3.35
CA LEU A 58 7.43 1.53 -3.01
C LEU A 58 6.82 1.85 -1.65
N THR A 59 7.53 2.64 -0.85
CA THR A 59 6.98 3.22 0.37
C THR A 59 6.32 4.54 0.03
N LEU A 60 5.00 4.60 0.24
CA LEU A 60 4.20 5.81 0.14
C LEU A 60 4.09 6.46 1.51
N LYS A 61 4.27 7.78 1.54
CA LYS A 61 4.09 8.59 2.74
C LYS A 61 3.22 9.79 2.41
N ILE A 62 2.02 9.84 2.98
CA ILE A 62 1.07 10.95 2.86
C ILE A 62 1.06 11.71 4.17
N LYS A 63 1.23 13.03 4.11
CA LYS A 63 1.15 13.92 5.27
C LYS A 63 0.06 14.96 5.07
N LEU A 64 -0.80 15.11 6.06
CA LEU A 64 -1.69 16.27 6.20
C LEU A 64 -1.08 17.22 7.23
N LEU A 65 -0.63 18.37 6.75
CA LEU A 65 0.08 19.32 7.61
C LEU A 65 -0.87 19.99 8.59
N ASN A 66 -0.44 20.06 9.85
CA ASN A 66 -1.05 20.93 10.84
C ASN A 66 -0.24 22.23 10.90
N HIS A 67 -0.89 23.34 10.54
CA HIS A 67 -0.29 24.67 10.44
C HIS A 67 -0.13 25.37 11.79
N LYS A 68 -0.83 24.91 12.83
CA LYS A 68 -0.76 25.47 14.19
C LYS A 68 0.28 24.74 15.05
N ASP A 69 0.35 23.42 14.90
CA ASP A 69 1.21 22.55 15.68
C ASP A 69 1.80 21.45 14.78
N PRO A 70 3.06 21.60 14.31
CA PRO A 70 3.70 20.63 13.43
C PRO A 70 3.73 19.20 14.00
N ALA A 71 3.75 19.03 15.33
CA ALA A 71 3.75 17.72 15.98
C ALA A 71 2.43 16.96 15.78
N LYS A 72 1.33 17.67 15.48
CA LYS A 72 0.02 17.09 15.16
C LYS A 72 -0.16 16.75 13.68
N THR A 73 0.88 16.92 12.85
CA THR A 73 0.80 16.51 11.42
C THR A 73 0.45 15.03 11.30
N ILE A 74 -0.68 14.72 10.67
CA ILE A 74 -1.07 13.33 10.40
C ILE A 74 -0.14 12.80 9.32
N THR A 75 0.43 11.62 9.58
CA THR A 75 1.29 10.92 8.63
C THR A 75 0.75 9.51 8.43
N TRP A 76 0.34 9.19 7.22
CA TRP A 76 0.03 7.85 6.79
C TRP A 76 1.21 7.30 5.98
N THR A 77 1.63 6.07 6.29
CA THR A 77 2.73 5.39 5.57
C THR A 77 2.27 3.99 5.21
N SER A 78 2.54 3.58 3.97
CA SER A 78 2.22 2.23 3.50
C SER A 78 3.23 1.79 2.45
N VAL A 79 3.46 0.49 2.36
CA VAL A 79 4.28 -0.11 1.30
C VAL A 79 3.32 -0.75 0.30
N HIS A 80 3.53 -0.48 -0.99
CA HIS A 80 2.68 -0.99 -2.04
C HIS A 80 3.50 -1.28 -3.30
N ALA A 81 3.17 -2.38 -3.97
CA ALA A 81 3.74 -2.74 -5.27
C ALA A 81 2.68 -2.43 -6.32
N PHE A 82 2.88 -1.35 -7.07
CA PHE A 82 1.98 -0.99 -8.15
C PHE A 82 2.11 -1.98 -9.30
N ASP A 83 1.02 -2.27 -10.00
CA ASP A 83 1.08 -3.01 -11.25
C ASP A 83 -0.01 -2.54 -12.23
N GLU A 84 -0.17 -3.25 -13.35
CA GLU A 84 -1.16 -2.89 -14.37
C GLU A 84 -2.60 -2.98 -13.86
N MET A 85 -2.86 -3.81 -12.85
CA MET A 85 -4.17 -4.06 -12.26
C MET A 85 -4.41 -3.21 -11.01
N ASP A 86 -3.36 -2.83 -10.29
CA ASP A 86 -3.41 -2.03 -9.07
C ASP A 86 -2.52 -0.79 -9.19
N GLN A 87 -3.06 0.22 -9.85
CA GLN A 87 -2.36 1.49 -10.13
C GLN A 87 -2.64 2.56 -9.05
N SER A 88 -3.41 2.27 -8.01
CA SER A 88 -3.92 3.27 -7.07
C SER A 88 -3.85 2.77 -5.64
N TRP A 89 -3.08 3.46 -4.80
CA TRP A 89 -2.98 3.10 -3.38
C TRP A 89 -3.04 4.33 -2.49
N GLY A 90 -3.67 4.19 -1.32
CA GLY A 90 -3.93 5.34 -0.48
C GLY A 90 -4.63 5.04 0.83
N CYS A 91 -5.06 6.11 1.47
CA CYS A 91 -5.81 6.10 2.72
C CYS A 91 -7.24 6.55 2.43
N SER A 92 -8.21 5.65 2.62
CA SER A 92 -9.64 5.95 2.47
C SER A 92 -10.21 6.81 3.60
N THR A 93 -9.50 6.94 4.72
CA THR A 93 -10.00 7.61 5.92
C THR A 93 -8.85 8.31 6.65
N LEU A 94 -8.31 9.38 6.06
CA LEU A 94 -7.15 10.08 6.62
C LEU A 94 -7.52 10.93 7.83
N ILE A 95 -8.64 11.65 7.74
CA ILE A 95 -9.20 12.47 8.83
C ILE A 95 -10.68 12.74 8.54
N PRO A 96 -11.56 12.82 9.57
CA PRO A 96 -12.92 13.32 9.41
C PRO A 96 -12.95 14.76 8.87
N LEU A 97 -13.87 15.05 7.95
CA LEU A 97 -14.01 16.39 7.39
C LEU A 97 -14.48 17.41 8.43
N GLU A 98 -15.25 16.98 9.43
CA GLU A 98 -15.67 17.83 10.54
C GLU A 98 -14.46 18.39 11.31
N ASP A 99 -13.41 17.60 11.51
CA ASP A 99 -12.21 18.03 12.21
C ASP A 99 -11.42 19.02 11.37
N ILE A 100 -11.37 18.84 10.04
CA ILE A 100 -10.77 19.85 9.15
C ILE A 100 -11.52 21.20 9.28
N LYS A 101 -12.86 21.15 9.36
CA LYS A 101 -13.72 22.34 9.43
C LYS A 101 -13.70 23.01 10.81
N LYS A 102 -13.40 22.28 11.88
CA LYS A 102 -13.28 22.82 13.25
C LYS A 102 -12.15 23.85 13.31
N GLY A 103 -12.53 25.11 13.30
CA GLY A 103 -11.62 26.23 13.50
C GLY A 103 -10.78 26.04 14.77
N GLY A 104 -9.47 26.26 14.66
CA GLY A 104 -8.54 26.20 15.79
C GLY A 104 -7.77 24.89 15.95
N LEU A 105 -8.12 23.82 15.20
CA LEU A 105 -7.33 22.58 15.17
C LEU A 105 -6.08 22.67 14.29
N GLY A 106 -6.00 23.66 13.40
CA GLY A 106 -4.80 23.98 12.63
C GLY A 106 -4.68 23.26 11.28
N TRP A 107 -5.69 22.55 10.82
CA TRP A 107 -5.66 21.82 9.53
C TRP A 107 -5.79 22.72 8.30
N LEU A 108 -6.42 23.88 8.45
CA LEU A 108 -6.55 24.88 7.41
C LEU A 108 -5.45 25.93 7.56
N ASN A 109 -4.82 26.30 6.44
CA ASN A 109 -3.88 27.41 6.39
C ASN A 109 -4.61 28.77 6.42
N GLY A 110 -3.85 29.88 6.39
CA GLY A 110 -4.41 31.25 6.41
C GLY A 110 -5.33 31.61 5.22
N GLN A 111 -5.42 30.75 4.20
CA GLN A 111 -6.34 30.89 3.06
C GLN A 111 -7.52 29.91 3.13
N GLY A 112 -7.70 29.19 4.24
CA GLY A 112 -8.76 28.20 4.38
C GLY A 112 -8.53 26.92 3.57
N LYS A 113 -7.27 26.59 3.23
CA LYS A 113 -6.91 25.39 2.45
C LYS A 113 -6.13 24.39 3.29
N ILE A 114 -6.33 23.10 3.03
CA ILE A 114 -5.45 22.04 3.54
C ILE A 114 -4.16 21.96 2.71
N VAL A 115 -3.09 21.44 3.32
CA VAL A 115 -1.84 21.14 2.61
C VAL A 115 -1.48 19.66 2.79
N LEU A 116 -1.52 18.93 1.68
CA LEU A 116 -1.08 17.55 1.59
C LEU A 116 0.35 17.48 1.04
N ARG A 117 1.18 16.60 1.60
CA ARG A 117 2.47 16.23 1.03
C ARG A 117 2.53 14.73 0.83
N ALA A 118 2.75 14.32 -0.42
CA ALA A 118 3.03 12.93 -0.74
C ALA A 118 4.52 12.75 -1.05
N ALA A 119 5.10 11.66 -0.54
CA ALA A 119 6.42 11.21 -0.90
C ALA A 119 6.35 9.73 -1.30
N VAL A 120 7.10 9.40 -2.35
CA VAL A 120 7.28 8.02 -2.83
C VAL A 120 8.77 7.71 -2.71
N LEU A 121 9.08 6.64 -2.01
CA LEU A 121 10.45 6.21 -1.72
C LEU A 121 10.63 4.76 -2.18
N PRO A 122 11.82 4.36 -2.66
CA PRO A 122 12.14 2.95 -2.82
C PRO A 122 11.96 2.23 -1.48
N SER A 123 11.26 1.09 -1.46
CA SER A 123 11.21 0.27 -0.24
C SER A 123 12.60 -0.27 0.03
N SER A 124 13.21 0.12 1.15
CA SER A 124 14.53 -0.36 1.58
C SER A 124 14.47 -1.75 2.23
N VAL A 125 13.33 -2.46 2.12
CA VAL A 125 13.20 -3.81 2.67
C VAL A 125 13.99 -4.75 1.75
N GLY A 126 15.29 -4.83 2.00
CA GLY A 126 16.18 -5.90 1.54
C GLY A 126 15.85 -7.24 2.20
N GLY A 127 14.58 -7.64 2.13
CA GLY A 127 14.16 -9.02 2.28
C GLY A 127 14.18 -9.69 0.91
N PRO A 128 14.43 -11.01 0.84
CA PRO A 128 14.54 -11.71 -0.43
C PRO A 128 13.30 -11.47 -1.28
N ASN A 129 13.54 -11.04 -2.51
CA ASN A 129 12.51 -10.88 -3.53
C ASN A 129 11.67 -12.20 -3.60
N PRO A 130 10.33 -12.16 -3.66
CA PRO A 130 9.51 -13.36 -3.83
C PRO A 130 9.92 -14.24 -5.04
N ARG A 131 10.59 -13.65 -6.04
CA ARG A 131 11.20 -14.37 -7.17
C ARG A 131 12.47 -15.15 -6.79
N GLU A 132 13.22 -14.72 -5.79
CA GLU A 132 14.39 -15.45 -5.27
C GLU A 132 13.97 -16.74 -4.54
N ILE A 133 12.84 -16.70 -3.83
CA ILE A 133 12.24 -17.84 -3.14
C ILE A 133 11.80 -18.91 -4.15
N ARG A 134 11.19 -18.50 -5.28
CA ARG A 134 10.76 -19.43 -6.34
C ARG A 134 11.92 -20.06 -7.14
N ARG A 135 13.08 -19.38 -7.26
CA ARG A 135 14.26 -19.96 -7.91
C ARG A 135 15.01 -20.94 -7.03
N ARG A 136 15.03 -20.73 -5.71
CA ARG A 136 15.64 -21.69 -4.75
C ARG A 136 14.82 -22.98 -4.60
N GLY A 137 13.50 -22.94 -4.82
CA GLY A 137 12.65 -24.14 -4.79
C GLY A 137 12.78 -25.07 -6.00
N ARG A 138 13.44 -24.64 -7.10
CA ARG A 138 13.57 -25.44 -8.33
C ARG A 138 14.98 -26.01 -8.55
N ALA A 139 15.99 -25.52 -7.83
CA ALA A 139 17.38 -25.97 -7.99
C ALA A 139 17.77 -27.16 -7.10
N SER A 140 16.87 -27.66 -6.24
CA SER A 140 17.19 -28.74 -5.29
C SER A 140 16.87 -30.16 -5.78
N ASN A 141 16.34 -30.35 -6.99
CA ASN A 141 15.98 -31.69 -7.50
C ASN A 141 16.95 -32.24 -8.56
N SER A 142 18.23 -31.93 -8.42
CA SER A 142 19.27 -32.53 -9.27
C SER A 142 20.50 -32.87 -8.44
N ALA A 143 20.37 -33.90 -7.59
CA ALA A 143 21.51 -34.66 -7.10
C ALA A 143 21.08 -36.07 -6.67
N SER A 144 21.78 -37.04 -7.27
CA SER A 144 22.13 -38.37 -6.75
C SER A 144 21.02 -39.41 -6.52
N GLY A 145 21.02 -40.40 -7.42
CA GLY A 145 21.47 -41.75 -7.05
C GLY A 145 20.42 -42.71 -6.51
N SER A 146 20.09 -43.72 -7.32
CA SER A 146 19.58 -45.01 -6.84
C SER A 146 20.47 -45.56 -5.73
N PRO A 147 19.90 -46.34 -4.80
CA PRO A 147 20.20 -47.77 -4.87
C PRO A 147 18.99 -48.69 -4.64
N GLU A 148 19.19 -49.92 -5.09
CA GLU A 148 18.40 -51.13 -4.91
C GLU A 148 17.94 -51.38 -3.46
N ALA A 149 16.76 -52.00 -3.32
CA ALA A 149 16.50 -52.92 -2.22
C ALA A 149 15.64 -54.09 -2.73
N VAL A 150 16.24 -55.28 -2.66
CA VAL A 150 15.71 -56.60 -2.99
C VAL A 150 15.00 -57.20 -1.76
N SER A 151 13.85 -57.84 -2.04
CA SER A 151 13.17 -58.99 -1.41
C SER A 151 12.92 -59.16 0.12
N GLU A 152 11.71 -59.72 0.33
CA GLU A 152 11.34 -60.86 1.19
C GLU A 152 10.59 -60.65 2.54
N SER A 153 9.28 -60.97 2.47
CA SER A 153 8.51 -61.94 3.26
C SER A 153 8.77 -62.15 4.76
N SER A 154 7.75 -61.89 5.59
CA SER A 154 7.02 -62.92 6.37
C SER A 154 6.40 -62.33 7.64
N ALA A 155 5.07 -62.25 7.69
CA ALA A 155 4.33 -62.08 8.93
C ALA A 155 4.16 -63.45 9.62
N LYS A 156 4.64 -63.59 10.85
CA LYS A 156 4.30 -64.70 11.74
C LYS A 156 3.70 -64.21 13.05
N ARG A 157 2.44 -64.62 13.24
CA ARG A 157 1.90 -65.31 14.42
C ARG A 157 1.68 -64.49 15.70
N ALA A 158 0.40 -64.19 15.95
CA ALA A 158 -0.14 -63.82 17.26
C ALA A 158 -0.93 -65.00 17.87
N LYS A 159 -0.69 -65.27 19.16
CA LYS A 159 -1.56 -65.84 20.22
C LYS A 159 -0.67 -66.43 21.33
N PRO A 160 -1.15 -66.66 22.57
CA PRO A 160 -2.34 -66.11 23.25
C PRO A 160 -2.05 -65.64 24.70
N GLN A 161 -3.01 -64.96 25.32
CA GLN A 161 -3.47 -65.20 26.70
C GLN A 161 -4.95 -64.86 26.79
#